data_AF-A0A5S4GT19-F1
#
_entry.id   AF-A0A5S4GT19-F1
#
_cell.length_a   1.000
_cell.length_b   1.000
_cell.length_c   1.000
_cell.angle_alpha   90.00
_cell.angle_beta   90.00
_cell.angle_gamma   90.00
#
_symmetry.space_group_name_H-M   'P 1'
#
loop_
_entity.id
_entity.type
_entity.pdbx_description
1 polymer ?
#
loop_
_entity_poly.entity_id
_entity_poly.type
_entity_poly.pdbx_seq_one_letter_code
_entity_poly.pdbx_strand_id
1 'polypeptide(L)'
;MGTGFVDVSYQAFDECRTRVRTASKEFDLGNVLKDSKSKAPAEPTSATLFGTLDGAHELAAKMDAAWTGIRVEMNSGQIKLESVERALDGVETNLRTAAAASGA
;
A
#
# COMPACT_ATOMS: atom_id res chain seq x y z
N MET A 1 -11.08 -2.23 -38.90
CA MET A 1 -10.37 -1.07 -38.31
C MET A 1 -10.82 -0.92 -36.86
N GLY A 2 -10.22 -1.66 -35.92
CA GLY A 2 -10.61 -1.63 -34.50
C GLY A 2 -9.49 -1.91 -33.50
N THR A 3 -8.30 -2.29 -33.97
CA THR A 3 -7.17 -2.71 -33.13
C THR A 3 -6.57 -1.56 -32.31
N GLY A 4 -6.53 -0.33 -32.85
CA GLY A 4 -5.88 0.79 -32.18
C GLY A 4 -6.55 1.25 -30.87
N PHE A 5 -7.88 1.18 -30.73
CA PHE A 5 -8.56 1.61 -29.51
C PHE A 5 -8.44 0.57 -28.39
N VAL A 6 -8.49 -0.72 -28.76
CA VAL A 6 -8.36 -1.84 -27.84
C VAL A 6 -6.93 -1.93 -27.30
N ASP A 7 -5.92 -1.79 -28.15
CA ASP A 7 -4.51 -1.79 -27.73
C ASP A 7 -4.16 -0.59 -26.82
N VAL A 8 -4.64 0.61 -27.16
CA VAL A 8 -4.48 1.81 -26.31
C VAL A 8 -5.19 1.61 -24.95
N SER A 9 -6.32 0.91 -24.92
CA SER A 9 -7.01 0.61 -23.67
C SER A 9 -6.23 -0.36 -22.78
N TYR A 10 -5.64 -1.43 -23.35
CA TYR A 10 -4.82 -2.37 -22.58
C TYR A 10 -3.55 -1.73 -22.03
N GLN A 11 -2.88 -0.90 -22.83
CA GLN A 11 -1.72 -0.15 -22.35
C GLN A 11 -2.10 0.76 -21.17
N ALA A 12 -3.23 1.46 -21.25
CA ALA A 12 -3.69 2.32 -20.17
C ALA A 12 -4.01 1.55 -18.88
N PHE A 13 -4.57 0.33 -18.99
CA PHE A 13 -4.79 -0.55 -17.84
C PHE A 13 -3.48 -1.00 -17.20
N ASP A 14 -2.50 -1.40 -18.00
CA ASP A 14 -1.19 -1.82 -17.49
C ASP A 14 -0.43 -0.68 -16.82
N GLU A 15 -0.48 0.52 -17.40
CA GLU A 15 0.09 1.72 -16.79
C GLU A 15 -0.60 2.07 -15.46
N CYS A 16 -1.94 2.02 -15.41
CA CYS A 16 -2.68 2.24 -14.16
C CYS A 16 -2.33 1.18 -13.11
N ARG A 17 -2.27 -0.10 -13.49
CA ARG A 17 -1.88 -1.20 -12.60
C ARG A 17 -0.49 -0.96 -12.03
N THR A 18 0.48 -0.61 -12.88
CA THR A 18 1.85 -0.32 -12.47
C THR A 18 1.93 0.87 -11.51
N ARG A 19 1.16 1.93 -11.76
CA ARG A 19 1.10 3.10 -10.87
C ARG A 19 0.48 2.74 -9.51
N VAL A 20 -0.62 2.01 -9.50
CA VAL A 20 -1.29 1.56 -8.27
C VAL A 20 -0.38 0.64 -7.46
N ARG A 21 0.29 -0.31 -8.12
CA ARG A 21 1.24 -1.21 -7.47
C ARG A 21 2.44 -0.47 -6.90
N THR A 22 2.97 0.50 -7.62
CA THR A 22 4.05 1.37 -7.13
C THR A 22 3.59 2.17 -5.92
N ALA A 23 2.43 2.81 -6.01
CA ALA A 23 1.85 3.55 -4.89
C ALA A 23 1.61 2.66 -3.67
N SER A 24 1.14 1.42 -3.85
CA SER A 24 0.93 0.46 -2.75
C SER A 24 2.22 0.17 -1.97
N LYS A 25 3.36 0.04 -2.67
CA LYS A 25 4.67 -0.18 -2.03
C LYS A 25 5.15 0.98 -1.18
N GLU A 26 4.67 2.20 -1.45
CA GLU A 26 4.95 3.38 -0.61
C GLU A 26 4.20 3.34 0.73
N PHE A 27 3.19 2.47 0.89
CA PHE A 27 2.52 2.24 2.17
C PHE A 27 3.17 1.11 2.98
N ASP A 28 4.14 0.40 2.42
CA ASP A 28 4.94 -0.57 3.17
C ASP A 28 5.94 0.18 4.05
N LEU A 29 5.69 0.17 5.36
CA LEU A 29 6.57 0.78 6.37
C LEU A 29 8.03 0.32 6.27
N GLY A 30 8.26 -0.93 5.83
CA GLY A 30 9.61 -1.44 5.60
C GLY A 30 10.32 -0.70 4.47
N ASN A 31 9.60 -0.34 3.41
CA ASN A 31 10.12 0.47 2.31
C ASN A 31 10.27 1.93 2.72
N VAL A 32 9.26 2.52 3.38
CA VAL A 32 9.29 3.92 3.83
C VAL A 32 10.49 4.21 4.74
N LEU A 33 10.84 3.26 5.60
CA LEU A 33 11.93 3.43 6.56
C LEU A 33 13.27 2.89 6.08
N LYS A 34 13.32 2.27 4.88
CA LYS A 34 14.51 1.57 4.36
C LYS A 34 15.76 2.45 4.33
N ASP A 35 15.60 3.71 3.94
CA ASP A 35 16.68 4.70 3.84
C ASP A 35 16.68 5.70 5.00
N SER A 36 15.76 5.53 5.96
CA SER A 36 15.69 6.41 7.12
C SER A 36 16.76 6.02 8.15
N LYS A 37 17.29 7.01 8.87
CA LYS A 37 18.16 6.77 10.03
C LYS A 37 17.40 6.16 11.22
N SER A 38 16.06 6.12 11.15
CA SER A 38 15.16 5.74 12.24
C SER A 38 14.40 4.47 11.89
N LYS A 39 14.74 3.35 12.54
CA LYS A 39 14.01 2.10 12.33
C LYS A 39 12.64 2.16 13.00
N ALA A 40 11.69 1.43 12.44
CA ALA A 40 10.45 1.13 13.13
C ALA A 40 10.75 0.54 14.51
N PRO A 41 10.06 0.96 15.58
CA PRO A 41 10.06 0.25 16.84
C PRO A 41 9.76 -1.24 16.62
N ALA A 42 10.73 -2.09 16.97
CA ALA A 42 10.60 -3.54 16.93
C ALA A 42 9.76 -4.05 18.10
N GLU A 43 9.82 -3.35 19.24
CA GLU A 43 9.13 -3.65 20.48
C GLU A 43 8.39 -2.42 21.01
N PRO A 44 7.42 -2.60 21.92
CA PRO A 44 6.80 -1.50 22.66
C PRO A 44 7.84 -0.60 23.32
N THR A 45 7.57 0.70 23.35
CA THR A 45 8.40 1.72 23.97
C THR A 45 8.48 1.45 25.46
N SER A 46 9.67 1.13 25.95
CA SER A 46 9.85 0.93 27.39
C SER A 46 9.74 2.26 28.13
N ALA A 47 8.93 2.32 29.18
CA ALA A 47 8.87 3.47 30.08
C ALA A 47 10.24 3.79 30.72
N THR A 48 11.13 2.79 30.83
CA THR A 48 12.49 2.96 31.34
C THR A 48 13.35 3.89 30.47
N LEU A 49 12.98 4.09 29.20
CA LEU A 49 13.64 5.08 28.31
C LEU A 49 13.47 6.52 28.83
N PHE A 50 12.40 6.78 29.58
CA PHE A 50 12.12 8.10 30.15
C PHE A 50 12.62 8.25 31.59
N GLY A 51 13.28 7.24 32.15
CA GLY A 51 13.77 7.25 33.53
C GLY A 51 12.63 7.31 34.57
N THR A 52 12.89 7.92 35.72
CA THR A 52 11.93 8.06 36.83
C THR A 52 10.98 9.24 36.64
N LEU A 53 10.71 9.64 35.41
CA LEU A 53 9.82 10.77 35.14
C LEU A 53 8.38 10.38 35.51
N ASP A 54 7.73 11.20 36.32
CA ASP A 54 6.29 11.03 36.55
C ASP A 54 5.56 11.13 35.20
N GLY A 55 4.73 10.14 34.90
CA GLY A 55 4.05 10.01 33.60
C GLY A 55 4.85 9.30 32.50
N ALA A 56 6.07 8.82 32.78
CA ALA A 56 6.89 8.05 31.83
C ALA A 56 6.14 6.86 31.19
N HIS A 57 5.37 6.11 31.99
CA HIS A 57 4.55 5.01 31.51
C HIS A 57 3.41 5.48 30.59
N GLU A 58 2.79 6.60 30.89
CA GLU A 58 1.71 7.15 30.06
C GLU A 58 2.25 7.68 28.73
N LEU A 59 3.42 8.32 28.74
CA LEU A 59 4.11 8.77 27.54
C LEU A 59 4.49 7.58 26.64
N ALA A 60 5.10 6.54 27.23
CA ALA A 60 5.43 5.30 26.54
C ALA A 60 4.19 4.68 25.86
N ALA A 61 3.09 4.56 26.60
CA ALA A 61 1.83 4.02 26.08
C ALA A 61 1.25 4.87 24.93
N LYS A 62 1.31 6.21 25.04
CA LYS A 62 0.86 7.11 23.96
C LYS A 62 1.72 6.97 22.70
N MET A 63 3.03 6.81 22.86
CA MET A 63 3.94 6.58 21.73
C MET A 63 3.64 5.26 21.04
N ASP A 64 3.39 4.19 21.80
CA ASP A 64 3.04 2.88 21.25
C ASP A 64 1.69 2.87 20.56
N ALA A 65 0.70 3.57 21.13
CA ALA A 65 -0.61 3.74 20.52
C ALA A 65 -0.50 4.51 19.18
N ALA A 66 0.27 5.59 19.14
CA ALA A 66 0.51 6.35 17.93
C ALA A 66 1.19 5.49 16.85
N TRP A 67 2.22 4.73 17.22
CA TRP A 67 2.92 3.85 16.29
C TRP A 67 2.02 2.74 15.74
N THR A 68 1.21 2.14 16.62
CA THR A 68 0.21 1.14 16.22
C THR A 68 -0.82 1.73 15.25
N GLY A 69 -1.30 2.95 15.52
CA GLY A 69 -2.22 3.66 14.63
C GLY A 69 -1.65 3.89 13.24
N ILE A 70 -0.40 4.36 13.15
CA ILE A 70 0.32 4.54 11.88
C ILE A 70 0.38 3.21 11.11
N ARG A 71 0.77 2.11 11.77
CA ARG A 71 0.86 0.79 11.14
C ARG A 71 -0.49 0.31 10.60
N VAL A 72 -1.57 0.53 11.35
CA VAL A 72 -2.92 0.14 10.92
C VAL A 72 -3.37 0.93 9.70
N GLU A 73 -3.22 2.25 9.72
CA GLU A 73 -3.64 3.12 8.61
C GLU A 73 -2.84 2.84 7.34
N MET A 74 -1.52 2.66 7.46
CA MET A 74 -0.67 2.34 6.32
C MET A 74 -1.02 0.98 5.70
N ASN A 75 -1.21 -0.05 6.53
CA ASN A 75 -1.66 -1.36 6.04
C ASN A 75 -3.05 -1.29 5.39
N SER A 76 -3.96 -0.49 5.94
CA SER A 76 -5.28 -0.26 5.33
C SER A 76 -5.17 0.38 3.95
N GLY A 77 -4.30 1.40 3.80
CA GLY A 77 -4.01 2.04 2.53
C GLY A 77 -3.43 1.07 1.50
N GLN A 78 -2.46 0.26 1.91
CA GLN A 78 -1.86 -0.78 1.06
C GLN A 78 -2.91 -1.77 0.55
N ILE A 79 -3.72 -2.35 1.45
CA ILE A 79 -4.77 -3.31 1.10
C ILE A 79 -5.79 -2.72 0.11
N LYS A 80 -6.17 -1.44 0.29
CA LYS A 80 -7.10 -0.76 -0.63
C LYS A 80 -6.49 -0.62 -2.03
N LEU A 81 -5.22 -0.26 -2.14
CA LEU A 81 -4.53 -0.14 -3.43
C LEU A 81 -4.34 -1.50 -4.11
N GLU A 82 -3.97 -2.53 -3.36
CA GLU A 82 -3.92 -3.92 -3.88
C GLU A 82 -5.30 -4.38 -4.39
N SER A 83 -6.38 -3.99 -3.71
CA SER A 83 -7.74 -4.29 -4.19
C SER A 83 -8.06 -3.59 -5.51
N VAL A 84 -7.60 -2.34 -5.70
CA VAL A 84 -7.75 -1.62 -6.98
C VAL A 84 -6.93 -2.31 -8.07
N GLU A 85 -5.70 -2.74 -7.77
CA GLU A 85 -4.85 -3.48 -8.70
C GLU A 85 -5.55 -4.75 -9.21
N ARG A 86 -6.14 -5.54 -8.31
CA ARG A 86 -6.90 -6.76 -8.66
C ARG A 86 -8.15 -6.46 -9.48
N ALA A 87 -8.84 -5.36 -9.19
CA ALA A 87 -10.01 -4.95 -9.96
C ALA A 87 -9.64 -4.57 -11.40
N LEU A 88 -8.52 -3.84 -11.59
CA LEU A 88 -7.98 -3.51 -12.92
C LEU A 88 -7.63 -4.77 -13.71
N ASP A 89 -7.00 -5.76 -13.07
CA ASP A 89 -6.65 -7.05 -13.68
C ASP A 89 -7.91 -7.84 -14.13
N GLY A 90 -8.96 -7.81 -13.31
CA GLY A 90 -10.26 -8.41 -13.66
C GLY A 90 -10.92 -7.75 -14.87
N VAL A 91 -10.87 -6.41 -14.97
CA VAL A 91 -11.39 -5.67 -16.13
C VAL A 91 -10.59 -5.99 -17.39
N GLU A 92 -9.25 -6.00 -17.31
CA GLU A 92 -8.36 -6.36 -18.43
C GLU A 92 -8.67 -7.76 -18.95
N THR A 93 -8.83 -8.72 -18.04
CA THR A 93 -9.16 -10.13 -18.36
C THR A 93 -10.51 -10.23 -19.07
N ASN A 94 -11.54 -9.57 -18.55
CA ASN A 94 -12.88 -9.57 -19.14
C ASN A 94 -12.88 -8.96 -20.55
N LEU A 95 -12.12 -7.88 -20.76
CA LEU A 95 -11.97 -7.26 -22.08
C LEU A 95 -11.30 -8.22 -23.07
N ARG A 96 -10.23 -8.92 -22.66
CA ARG A 96 -9.57 -9.93 -23.52
C ARG A 96 -10.49 -11.07 -23.88
N THR A 97 -11.27 -11.58 -22.92
CA THR A 97 -12.26 -12.63 -23.17
C THR A 97 -13.33 -12.15 -24.14
N ALA A 98 -13.84 -10.93 -23.99
CA ALA A 98 -14.82 -10.35 -24.90
C ALA A 98 -14.27 -10.14 -26.32
N ALA A 99 -13.02 -9.67 -26.45
CA ALA A 99 -12.35 -9.51 -27.74
C ALA A 99 -12.17 -10.87 -28.44
N ALA A 100 -11.70 -11.89 -27.72
CA ALA A 100 -11.57 -13.25 -28.26
C ALA A 100 -12.92 -13.86 -28.68
N ALA A 101 -13.99 -13.62 -27.91
CA ALA A 101 -15.34 -14.10 -28.22
C ALA A 101 -15.99 -13.37 -29.41
N SER A 102 -15.61 -12.13 -29.68
CA SER A 102 -16.14 -11.32 -30.79
C SER A 102 -15.38 -11.49 -32.11
N GLY A 103 -14.29 -12.27 -32.13
CA GLY A 103 -13.52 -12.57 -33.34
C GLY A 103 -12.76 -11.38 -33.93
N ALA A 104 -12.47 -10.36 -33.11
CA ALA A 104 -11.66 -9.20 -33.46
C ALA A 104 -10.15 -9.52 -33.51
#